data_AF-A0A0C2TEB3-F1
#
_entry.id   AF-A0A0C2TEB3-F1
#
_cell.length_a   1.000
_cell.length_b   1.000
_cell.length_c   1.000
_cell.angle_alpha   90.00
_cell.angle_beta   90.00
_cell.angle_gamma   90.00
#
_symmetry.space_group_name_H-M   'P 1'
#
loop_
_entity.id
_entity.type
_entity.pdbx_description
1 polymer ?
#
loop_
_entity_poly.entity_id
_entity_poly.type
_entity_poly.pdbx_seq_one_letter_code
_entity_poly.pdbx_strand_id
1 'polypeptide(L)'
;DELAIYLSTDIESVNDPIKWWYEHRPVFPRLSRMALDYLTIPATSVDVERLFSRGRILLSHLRNRMSAQTTRALLCLGSWSRLKLVKDEDVRKV
;
A
#
# COMPACT_ATOMS: atom_id res chain seq x y z
N ASP A 1 -14.64 24.85 11.76
CA ASP A 1 -13.30 24.24 11.70
C ASP A 1 -13.49 22.73 11.78
N GLU A 2 -12.98 21.96 10.81
CA GLU A 2 -13.19 20.51 10.71
C GLU A 2 -12.64 19.78 11.94
N LEU A 3 -11.48 20.23 12.45
CA LEU A 3 -10.84 19.64 13.62
C LEU A 3 -11.68 19.83 14.88
N ALA A 4 -12.23 21.04 15.10
CA ALA A 4 -13.10 21.30 16.24
C ALA A 4 -14.37 20.43 16.22
N ILE A 5 -14.96 20.22 15.03
CA ILE A 5 -16.12 19.34 14.87
C ILE A 5 -15.74 17.89 15.22
N TYR A 6 -14.65 17.39 14.64
CA TYR A 6 -14.17 16.03 14.92
C TYR A 6 -13.89 15.80 16.42
N LEU A 7 -13.19 16.73 17.07
CA LEU A 7 -12.88 16.65 18.50
C LEU A 7 -14.10 16.80 19.42
N SER A 8 -15.20 17.38 18.92
CA SER A 8 -16.47 17.48 19.64
C SER A 8 -17.40 16.29 19.43
N THR A 9 -17.06 15.38 18.50
CA THR A 9 -17.87 14.19 18.20
C THR A 9 -17.55 13.10 19.22
N ASP A 10 -18.54 12.27 19.56
CA ASP A 10 -18.34 11.15 20.47
C ASP A 10 -17.31 10.15 19.91
N ILE A 11 -16.58 9.50 20.82
CA ILE A 11 -15.54 8.53 20.46
C ILE A 11 -16.23 7.26 19.95
N GLU A 12 -16.08 6.97 18.67
CA GLU A 12 -16.52 5.74 18.05
C GLU A 12 -15.41 4.68 18.06
N SER A 13 -15.76 3.44 18.45
CA SER A 13 -14.84 2.30 18.33
C SER A 13 -14.85 1.78 16.89
N VAL A 14 -13.83 2.14 16.12
CA VAL A 14 -13.71 1.80 14.70
C VAL A 14 -12.72 0.65 14.49
N ASN A 15 -13.16 -0.43 13.84
CA ASN A 15 -12.28 -1.57 13.50
C ASN A 15 -11.34 -1.28 12.31
N ASP A 16 -11.78 -0.47 11.35
CA ASP A 16 -10.99 -0.06 10.18
C ASP A 16 -10.96 1.47 10.06
N PRO A 17 -9.96 2.13 10.68
CA PRO A 17 -9.85 3.59 10.65
C PRO A 17 -9.67 4.15 9.24
N ILE A 18 -9.00 3.42 8.34
CA ILE A 18 -8.76 3.88 6.95
C ILE A 18 -10.08 3.93 6.20
N LYS A 19 -10.89 2.88 6.30
CA LYS A 19 -12.23 2.83 5.69
C LYS A 19 -13.13 3.93 6.26
N TRP A 20 -13.13 4.13 7.58
CA TRP A 20 -13.94 5.18 8.21
C TRP A 20 -13.57 6.56 7.68
N TRP A 21 -12.28 6.91 7.63
CA TRP A 21 -11.85 8.20 7.08
C TRP A 21 -12.15 8.35 5.59
N TYR A 22 -12.10 7.27 4.82
CA TYR A 22 -12.46 7.25 3.41
C TYR A 22 -13.96 7.55 3.17
N GLU A 23 -14.83 7.01 4.02
CA GLU A 23 -16.27 7.23 3.97
C GLU A 23 -16.66 8.64 4.45
N HIS A 24 -15.94 9.20 5.42
CA HIS A 24 -16.20 10.52 6.00
C HIS A 24 -15.54 11.71 5.26
N ARG A 25 -14.90 11.47 4.10
CA ARG A 25 -14.33 12.54 3.26
C ARG A 25 -15.30 13.68 2.91
N PRO A 26 -16.61 13.44 2.65
CA PRO A 26 -17.55 14.53 2.39
C PRO A 26 -17.76 15.45 3.60
N VAL A 27 -17.63 14.93 4.82
CA VAL A 27 -17.79 15.67 6.07
C VAL A 27 -16.50 16.39 6.46
N PHE A 28 -15.35 15.75 6.24
CA PHE A 28 -14.03 16.22 6.64
C PHE A 28 -13.04 16.25 5.47
N PRO A 29 -13.26 17.07 4.43
CA PRO A 29 -12.49 16.98 3.18
C PRO A 29 -10.99 17.26 3.34
N ARG A 30 -10.58 18.11 4.29
CA ARG A 30 -9.16 18.41 4.54
C ARG A 30 -8.56 17.48 5.58
N LEU A 31 -9.28 17.24 6.67
CA LEU A 31 -8.81 16.42 7.79
C LEU A 31 -8.69 14.94 7.40
N SER A 32 -9.63 14.42 6.60
CA SER A 32 -9.56 13.03 6.10
C SER A 32 -8.33 12.77 5.25
N ARG A 33 -7.90 13.74 4.44
CA ARG A 33 -6.67 13.63 3.64
C ARG A 33 -5.45 13.45 4.54
N MET A 34 -5.31 14.31 5.54
CA MET A 34 -4.22 14.19 6.52
C MET A 34 -4.28 12.87 7.28
N ALA A 35 -5.45 12.47 7.77
CA ALA A 35 -5.61 11.22 8.51
C ALA A 35 -5.24 9.99 7.68
N LEU A 36 -5.66 9.94 6.41
CA LEU A 36 -5.31 8.86 5.48
C LEU A 36 -3.81 8.84 5.18
N ASP A 37 -3.18 10.00 5.02
CA ASP A 37 -1.72 10.10 4.81
C ASP A 37 -0.95 9.50 6.00
N TYR A 38 -1.40 9.71 7.24
CA TYR A 38 -0.75 9.13 8.43
C TYR A 38 -1.07 7.66 8.63
N LEU A 39 -2.33 7.26 8.51
CA LEU A 39 -2.79 5.90 8.81
C LEU A 39 -2.30 4.86 7.80
N THR A 40 -1.93 5.29 6.58
CA THR A 40 -1.40 4.39 5.55
C THR A 40 0.11 4.15 5.65
N ILE A 41 0.80 4.85 6.56
CA ILE A 41 2.23 4.62 6.80
C ILE A 41 2.40 3.27 7.49
N PRO A 42 3.18 2.34 6.91
CA PRO A 42 3.46 1.07 7.56
C PRO A 42 4.25 1.31 8.86
N ALA A 43 3.82 0.68 9.94
CA ALA A 43 4.44 0.86 11.27
C ALA A 43 5.88 0.33 11.34
N THR A 44 6.27 -0.57 10.43
CA THR A 44 7.60 -1.21 10.41
C THR A 44 8.13 -1.41 9.00
N SER A 45 9.45 -1.60 8.88
CA SER A 45 10.13 -1.97 7.62
C SER A 45 9.89 -3.43 7.20
N VAL A 46 9.14 -4.22 7.98
CA VAL A 46 9.00 -5.68 7.79
C VAL A 46 8.47 -6.03 6.40
N ASP A 47 7.52 -5.27 5.86
CA ASP A 47 6.97 -5.54 4.53
C ASP A 47 8.00 -5.28 3.42
N VAL A 48 8.83 -4.25 3.59
CA VAL A 48 9.92 -3.91 2.68
C VAL A 48 11.02 -4.99 2.75
N GLU A 49 11.41 -5.40 3.95
CA GLU A 49 12.38 -6.47 4.15
C GLU A 49 11.90 -7.81 3.60
N ARG A 50 10.62 -8.13 3.78
CA ARG A 50 9.99 -9.33 3.20
C ARG A 50 9.99 -9.28 1.67
N LEU A 51 9.75 -8.10 1.07
CA LEU A 51 9.85 -7.90 -0.38
C LEU A 51 11.28 -8.14 -0.88
N PHE A 52 12.28 -7.55 -0.22
CA PHE A 52 13.69 -7.71 -0.60
C PHE A 52 14.21 -9.14 -0.39
N SER A 53 13.82 -9.80 0.70
CA SER A 53 14.18 -11.19 0.97
C SER A 53 13.68 -12.13 -0.13
N ARG A 54 12.44 -11.93 -0.61
CA ARG A 54 11.91 -12.63 -1.79
C ARG A 54 12.64 -12.25 -3.07
N GLY A 55 12.95 -10.96 -3.22
CA GLY A 55 13.75 -10.45 -4.33
C GLY A 55 15.15 -11.06 -4.43
N ARG A 56 15.73 -11.46 -3.29
CA ARG A 56 17.01 -12.16 -3.26
C ARG A 56 16.97 -13.43 -4.10
N ILE A 57 15.85 -14.17 -4.14
CA ILE A 57 15.71 -15.38 -4.97
C ILE A 57 15.75 -15.03 -6.47
N LEU A 58 15.07 -13.94 -6.87
CA LEU A 58 15.10 -13.43 -8.24
C LEU A 58 16.51 -12.98 -8.65
N LEU A 59 17.25 -12.36 -7.71
CA LEU A 59 18.59 -11.83 -7.93
C LEU A 59 19.69 -12.90 -7.88
N SER A 60 19.57 -13.90 -7.00
CA SER A 60 20.64 -14.89 -6.75
C SER A 60 20.59 -16.10 -7.69
N HIS A 61 19.40 -16.53 -8.12
CA HIS A 61 19.25 -17.82 -8.80
C HIS A 61 18.99 -17.74 -10.32
N LEU A 62 18.59 -16.59 -10.87
CA LEU A 62 18.05 -16.55 -12.24
C LEU A 62 18.78 -15.68 -13.28
N ARG A 63 19.67 -14.72 -12.95
CA ARG A 63 20.41 -13.95 -13.99
C ARG A 63 21.49 -13.00 -13.44
N ASN A 64 22.78 -13.28 -13.71
CA ASN A 64 23.90 -12.35 -13.47
C ASN A 64 23.95 -11.13 -14.43
N ARG A 65 22.90 -10.87 -15.23
CA ARG A 65 22.86 -9.80 -16.25
C ARG A 65 21.53 -9.03 -16.33
N MET A 66 20.67 -9.12 -15.33
CA MET A 66 19.46 -8.29 -15.31
C MET A 66 19.77 -6.86 -14.84
N SER A 67 19.18 -5.88 -15.52
CA SER A 67 19.27 -4.49 -15.09
C SER A 67 18.44 -4.26 -13.83
N ALA A 68 18.81 -3.26 -13.04
CA ALA A 68 18.04 -2.85 -11.86
C ALA A 68 16.59 -2.50 -12.20
N GLN A 69 16.34 -1.99 -13.41
CA GLN A 69 15.00 -1.67 -13.89
C GLN A 69 14.15 -2.94 -14.08
N THR A 70 14.70 -3.99 -14.70
CA THR A 70 13.99 -5.26 -14.88
C THR A 70 13.73 -5.94 -13.54
N THR A 71 14.69 -5.91 -12.62
CA THR A 71 14.50 -6.45 -11.25
C THR A 71 13.35 -5.74 -10.53
N ARG A 72 13.30 -4.40 -10.59
CA ARG A 72 12.22 -3.61 -9.99
C ARG A 72 10.86 -3.98 -10.59
N ALA A 73 10.77 -4.06 -11.92
CA ALA A 73 9.53 -4.40 -12.60
C ALA A 73 9.00 -5.78 -12.18
N LEU A 74 9.88 -6.80 -12.10
CA LEU A 74 9.48 -8.14 -11.65
C LEU A 74 9.04 -8.18 -10.19
N LEU A 75 9.73 -7.43 -9.31
CA LEU A 75 9.34 -7.32 -7.90
C LEU A 75 7.97 -6.66 -7.73
N CYS A 76 7.72 -5.56 -8.43
CA CYS A 76 6.43 -4.89 -8.45
C CYS A 76 5.34 -5.82 -9.00
N LEU A 77 5.57 -6.45 -10.16
CA LEU A 77 4.61 -7.34 -10.79
C LEU A 77 4.24 -8.52 -9.88
N GLY A 78 5.23 -9.17 -9.26
CA GLY A 78 5.00 -10.28 -8.33
C GLY A 78 4.23 -9.85 -7.08
N SER A 79 4.51 -8.65 -6.55
CA SER A 79 3.77 -8.09 -5.41
C SER A 79 2.32 -7.78 -5.77
N TRP A 80 2.10 -7.07 -6.89
CA TRP A 80 0.79 -6.65 -7.35
C TRP A 80 -0.10 -7.82 -7.77
N SER A 81 0.46 -8.84 -8.42
CA SER A 81 -0.26 -10.08 -8.75
C SER A 81 -0.80 -10.76 -7.49
N ARG A 82 0.00 -10.83 -6.41
CA ARG A 82 -0.47 -11.41 -5.13
C ARG A 82 -1.58 -10.59 -4.47
N LEU A 83 -1.56 -9.28 -4.67
CA LEU A 83 -2.62 -8.36 -4.22
C LEU A 83 -3.83 -8.34 -5.16
N LYS A 84 -3.84 -9.17 -6.22
CA LYS A 84 -4.89 -9.21 -7.26
C LYS A 84 -5.10 -7.86 -7.96
N LEU A 85 -4.06 -7.04 -8.00
CA LEU A 85 -4.06 -5.75 -8.71
C LEU A 85 -3.72 -5.90 -10.19
N VAL A 86 -3.24 -7.07 -10.60
CA VAL A 86 -2.94 -7.43 -11.99
C VAL A 86 -3.77 -8.66 -12.36
N LYS A 87 -4.47 -8.61 -13.50
CA LYS A 87 -5.22 -9.76 -14.00
C LYS A 87 -4.27 -10.71 -14.72
N ASP A 88 -4.45 -12.02 -14.54
CA ASP A 88 -3.60 -13.02 -15.19
C ASP A 88 -3.66 -12.94 -16.73
N GLU A 89 -4.78 -12.45 -17.26
CA GLU A 89 -4.96 -12.17 -18.70
C GLU A 89 -3.98 -11.11 -19.22
N ASP A 90 -3.66 -10.11 -18.41
CA ASP A 90 -2.75 -9.01 -18.79
C ASP A 90 -1.30 -9.48 -18.76
N VAL A 91 -0.96 -10.42 -17.87
CA VAL A 91 0.39 -11.02 -17.78
C VAL A 91 0.65 -11.96 -18.96
N ARG A 92 -0.37 -12.70 -19.42
CA ARG A 92 -0.25 -13.67 -20.53
C ARG A 92 -0.09 -13.02 -21.91
N LYS A 93 -0.41 -11.72 -22.04
CA LYS A 93 -0.30 -10.97 -23.30
C LYS A 93 1.10 -10.38 -23.56
N VAL A 94 1.98 -10.43 -22.56
CA VAL A 94 3.37 -9.97 -22.62
C VAL A 94 4.29 -11.14 -22.93
#